data_AF-A0A498L4W3-F1
#
_entry.id   AF-A0A498L4W3-F1
#
_cell.length_a   1.000
_cell.length_b   1.000
_cell.length_c   1.000
_cell.angle_alpha   90.00
_cell.angle_beta   90.00
_cell.angle_gamma   90.00
#
_symmetry.space_group_name_H-M   'P 1'
#
loop_
_entity.id
_entity.type
_entity.pdbx_description
1 polymer ?
#
loop_
_entity_poly.entity_id
_entity_poly.type
_entity_poly.pdbx_seq_one_letter_code
_entity_poly.pdbx_strand_id
1 'polypeptide(L)'
;MTLNFTLVGGSECGQTCRVVNTTIRNTGNTSLNVTASHALFTRYENGSAKKEAWSGQVAPGTIAANETVVSTFEINVGIGDGLALRENDGLLFTTLQTDRGNETVETVVPVN
;
A
#
# COMPACT_ATOMS: atom_id res chain seq x y z
N MET A 1 -21.87 0.51 -1.81
CA MET A 1 -20.98 -0.19 -0.85
C MET A 1 -19.59 0.31 -1.16
N THR A 2 -19.05 1.14 -0.27
CA THR A 2 -17.73 1.76 -0.44
C THR A 2 -16.79 1.00 0.45
N LEU A 3 -15.64 0.57 -0.04
CA LEU A 3 -14.61 0.03 0.83
C LEU A 3 -13.77 1.23 1.31
N ASN A 4 -13.49 1.30 2.61
CA ASN A 4 -12.68 2.38 3.16
C ASN A 4 -11.38 1.78 3.66
N PHE A 5 -10.27 2.39 3.26
CA PHE A 5 -8.94 1.90 3.56
C PHE A 5 -8.22 2.95 4.38
N THR A 6 -7.39 2.50 5.30
CA THR A 6 -6.54 3.38 6.07
C THR A 6 -5.18 2.73 6.09
N LEU A 7 -4.23 3.31 5.38
CA LEU A 7 -2.85 2.87 5.50
C LEU A 7 -2.30 3.42 6.81
N VAL A 8 -1.92 2.54 7.74
CA VAL A 8 -1.09 2.94 8.88
C VAL A 8 0.31 2.40 8.59
N GLY A 9 0.97 3.03 7.63
CA GLY A 9 2.35 2.72 7.29
C GLY A 9 3.28 3.41 8.28
N GLY A 10 3.78 2.65 9.26
CA GLY A 10 5.01 2.99 9.98
C GLY A 10 6.11 2.12 9.39
N SER A 11 6.90 2.66 8.48
CA SER A 11 8.08 1.98 7.97
C SER A 11 9.24 2.23 8.94
N GLU A 12 9.87 1.19 9.46
CA GLU A 12 11.21 1.33 10.03
C GLU A 12 12.19 1.49 8.86
N CYS A 13 12.37 2.74 8.46
CA CYS A 13 13.25 3.10 7.37
C CYS A 13 14.66 3.30 7.89
N GLY A 14 15.49 2.27 7.68
CA GLY A 14 16.93 2.50 7.58
C GLY A 14 17.26 3.16 6.23
N GLN A 15 18.37 2.77 5.60
CA GLN A 15 18.72 3.22 4.24
C GLN A 15 17.78 2.68 3.13
N THR A 16 16.90 1.73 3.44
CA THR A 16 15.96 1.08 2.52
C THR A 16 14.65 0.82 3.26
N CYS A 17 13.48 1.15 2.69
CA CYS A 17 12.19 0.76 3.25
C CYS A 17 12.12 -0.77 3.37
N ARG A 18 11.77 -1.31 4.54
CA ARG A 18 11.75 -2.77 4.79
C ARG A 18 10.36 -3.35 5.01
N VAL A 19 9.46 -2.66 5.71
CA VAL A 19 8.13 -3.21 6.07
C VAL A 19 7.05 -2.13 5.95
N VAL A 20 5.92 -2.50 5.35
CA VAL A 20 4.71 -1.65 5.29
C VAL A 20 3.51 -2.43 5.83
N ASN A 21 2.78 -1.78 6.72
CA ASN A 21 1.51 -2.26 7.25
C ASN A 21 0.36 -1.55 6.54
N THR A 22 -0.62 -2.33 6.11
CA THR A 22 -1.82 -1.82 5.43
C THR A 22 -3.05 -2.33 6.17
N THR A 23 -4.00 -1.44 6.44
CA THR A 23 -5.26 -1.80 7.08
C THR A 23 -6.38 -1.75 6.05
N ILE A 24 -6.99 -2.90 5.81
CA ILE A 24 -8.05 -3.10 4.84
C ILE A 24 -9.34 -3.33 5.61
N ARG A 25 -10.31 -2.42 5.46
CA ARG A 25 -11.61 -2.52 6.13
C ARG A 25 -12.73 -2.68 5.12
N ASN A 26 -13.51 -3.76 5.29
CA ASN A 26 -14.73 -3.97 4.52
C ASN A 26 -15.89 -3.20 5.17
N THR A 27 -16.15 -1.96 4.74
CA THR A 27 -17.29 -1.15 5.23
C THR A 27 -18.65 -1.52 4.62
N GLY A 28 -18.74 -2.67 3.95
CA GLY A 28 -19.99 -3.16 3.42
C GLY A 28 -20.66 -4.23 4.29
N ASN A 29 -21.77 -4.73 3.79
CA ASN A 29 -22.66 -5.66 4.50
C ASN A 29 -22.52 -7.13 4.09
N THR A 30 -21.52 -7.45 3.25
CA THR A 30 -21.26 -8.81 2.75
C THR A 30 -19.78 -9.10 2.78
N SER A 31 -19.41 -10.38 2.96
CA SER A 31 -18.01 -10.83 2.90
C SER A 31 -17.46 -10.73 1.48
N LEU A 32 -16.19 -10.37 1.34
CA LEU A 32 -15.52 -10.25 0.05
C LEU A 32 -14.15 -10.92 0.10
N ASN A 33 -13.80 -11.64 -0.96
CA ASN A 33 -12.43 -12.11 -1.14
C ASN A 33 -11.60 -10.98 -1.75
N VAL A 34 -10.54 -10.58 -1.04
CA VAL A 34 -9.74 -9.42 -1.40
C VAL A 34 -8.32 -9.84 -1.74
N THR A 35 -7.85 -9.40 -2.90
CA THR A 35 -6.43 -9.42 -3.28
C THR A 35 -5.96 -7.98 -3.41
N ALA A 36 -4.91 -7.60 -2.69
CA ALA A 36 -4.32 -6.27 -2.74
C ALA A 36 -3.02 -6.31 -3.53
N SER A 37 -2.98 -5.60 -4.65
CA SER A 37 -1.77 -5.37 -5.42
C SER A 37 -1.21 -3.99 -5.06
N HIS A 38 0.07 -3.92 -4.78
CA HIS A 38 0.75 -2.73 -4.31
C HIS A 38 1.87 -2.36 -5.28
N ALA A 39 2.00 -1.07 -5.56
CA ALA A 39 3.11 -0.53 -6.33
C ALA A 39 3.61 0.77 -5.67
N LEU A 40 4.86 0.76 -5.24
CA LEU A 40 5.55 1.88 -4.61
C LEU A 40 6.37 2.63 -5.67
N PHE A 41 6.15 3.94 -5.74
CA PHE A 41 6.87 4.84 -6.62
C PHE A 41 7.69 5.85 -5.80
N THR A 42 8.89 6.15 -6.30
CA THR A 42 9.60 7.38 -5.94
C THR A 42 8.80 8.60 -6.40
N ARG A 43 9.05 9.75 -5.79
CA ARG A 43 8.35 11.01 -6.11
C ARG A 43 9.29 12.06 -6.70
N TYR A 44 8.73 12.92 -7.54
CA TYR A 44 9.34 14.21 -7.86
C TYR A 44 9.07 15.21 -6.73
N GLU A 45 9.83 16.31 -6.67
CA GLU A 45 9.63 17.40 -5.70
C GLU A 45 8.22 18.02 -5.78
N ASN A 46 7.57 17.97 -6.94
CA ASN A 46 6.19 18.41 -7.12
C ASN A 46 5.14 17.41 -6.56
N GLY A 47 5.60 16.31 -5.96
CA GLY A 47 4.77 15.29 -5.32
C GLY A 47 4.23 14.20 -6.23
N SER A 48 4.44 14.28 -7.55
CA SER A 48 3.95 13.27 -8.52
C SER A 48 4.84 12.02 -8.57
N ALA A 49 4.25 10.89 -8.99
CA ALA A 49 4.97 9.63 -9.15
C ALA A 49 6.05 9.75 -10.24
N LYS A 50 7.25 9.24 -9.95
CA LYS A 50 8.43 9.32 -10.82
C LYS A 50 8.79 7.98 -11.44
N LYS A 51 9.16 7.02 -10.61
CA LYS A 51 9.63 5.70 -11.02
C LYS A 51 9.17 4.65 -10.01
N GLU A 52 8.65 3.52 -10.51
CA GLU A 52 8.34 2.36 -9.68
C GLU A 52 9.64 1.85 -9.02
N ALA A 53 9.63 1.84 -7.70
CA ALA A 53 10.72 1.34 -6.86
C ALA A 53 10.47 -0.12 -6.45
N TRP A 54 9.20 -0.51 -6.31
CA TRP A 54 8.80 -1.84 -5.87
C TRP A 54 7.34 -2.12 -6.26
N SER A 55 7.02 -3.39 -6.49
CA SER A 55 5.65 -3.88 -6.56
C SER A 55 5.54 -5.24 -5.86
N GLY A 56 4.35 -5.53 -5.35
CA GLY A 56 4.07 -6.77 -4.66
C GLY A 56 2.57 -6.98 -4.50
N GLN A 57 2.20 -8.18 -4.06
CA GLN A 57 0.81 -8.56 -3.88
C GLN A 57 0.64 -9.27 -2.53
N VAL A 58 -0.44 -8.94 -1.85
CA VAL A 58 -0.90 -9.66 -0.66
C VAL A 58 -2.35 -10.09 -0.85
N ALA A 59 -2.65 -11.31 -0.42
CA ALA A 59 -4.00 -11.86 -0.45
C ALA A 59 -4.46 -12.05 1.00
N PRO A 60 -5.04 -11.02 1.65
CA PRO A 60 -5.66 -11.19 2.97
C PRO A 60 -6.79 -12.23 2.98
N GLY A 61 -7.32 -12.57 1.80
CA GLY A 61 -8.37 -13.56 1.64
C GLY A 61 -9.75 -12.94 1.89
N THR A 62 -10.64 -13.74 2.46
CA THR A 62 -12.02 -13.32 2.73
C THR A 62 -12.09 -12.40 3.95
N ILE A 63 -12.60 -11.19 3.76
CA ILE A 63 -12.86 -10.21 4.82
C ILE A 63 -14.38 -10.13 5.03
N ALA A 64 -14.86 -10.42 6.23
CA ALA A 64 -16.29 -10.38 6.54
C ALA A 64 -16.86 -8.96 6.49
N ALA A 65 -18.19 -8.87 6.49
CA ALA A 65 -18.89 -7.59 6.54
C ALA A 65 -18.50 -6.79 7.80
N ASN A 66 -18.20 -5.50 7.64
CA ASN A 66 -17.74 -4.60 8.71
C ASN A 66 -16.44 -5.02 9.41
N GLU A 67 -15.71 -6.00 8.88
CA GLU A 67 -14.45 -6.47 9.45
C GLU A 67 -13.25 -5.64 8.94
N THR A 68 -12.19 -5.63 9.74
CA THR A 68 -10.90 -5.01 9.42
C THR A 68 -9.81 -6.06 9.50
N VAL A 69 -8.98 -6.14 8.45
CA VAL A 69 -7.80 -7.00 8.40
C VAL A 69 -6.57 -6.11 8.23
N VAL A 70 -5.53 -6.42 8.99
CA VAL A 70 -4.20 -5.81 8.82
C VAL A 70 -3.36 -6.77 7.99
N SER A 71 -2.78 -6.26 6.91
CA SER A 71 -1.85 -6.97 6.04
C SER A 71 -0.49 -6.30 6.11
N THR A 72 0.53 -7.09 6.40
CA THR A 72 1.93 -6.66 6.44
C THR A 72 2.66 -7.24 5.25
N PHE A 73 3.47 -6.43 4.58
CA PHE A 73 4.38 -6.91 3.56
C PHE A 73 5.75 -6.26 3.67
N GLU A 74 6.75 -7.00 3.22
CA GLU A 74 8.11 -6.50 3.14
C GLU A 74 8.35 -5.83 1.79
N ILE A 75 8.95 -4.65 1.86
CA ILE A 75 9.43 -3.92 0.70
C ILE A 75 10.93 -4.12 0.65
N ASN A 76 11.46 -4.39 -0.54
CA ASN A 76 12.90 -4.39 -0.76
C ASN A 76 13.19 -3.52 -1.98
N VAL A 77 13.83 -2.38 -1.73
CA VAL A 77 14.20 -1.39 -2.75
C VAL A 77 15.71 -1.30 -2.85
N GLY A 78 16.21 -1.08 -4.07
CA GLY A 78 17.63 -0.80 -4.27
C GLY A 78 18.07 0.48 -3.57
N ILE A 79 19.36 0.59 -3.23
CA ILE A 79 19.94 1.73 -2.48
C ILE A 79 19.57 3.09 -3.11
N GLY A 80 19.63 3.20 -4.44
CA GLY A 80 19.30 4.46 -5.14
C GLY A 80 17.83 4.86 -5.02
N ASP A 81 16.92 3.89 -5.12
CA ASP A 81 15.49 4.15 -4.96
C ASP A 81 15.13 4.40 -3.48
N GLY A 82 15.80 3.69 -2.55
CA GLY A 82 15.68 3.95 -1.11
C GLY A 82 16.10 5.37 -0.72
N LEU A 83 17.19 5.90 -1.30
CA LEU A 83 17.61 7.28 -1.11
C LEU A 83 16.55 8.27 -1.65
N ALA A 84 16.04 8.04 -2.86
CA ALA A 84 15.03 8.90 -3.47
C ALA A 84 13.71 8.92 -2.67
N LEU A 85 13.31 7.77 -2.12
CA LEU A 85 12.16 7.65 -1.22
C LEU A 85 12.37 8.41 0.09
N ARG A 86 13.59 8.42 0.64
CA ARG A 86 13.91 9.20 1.85
C ARG A 86 13.87 10.72 1.61
N GLU A 87 14.25 11.16 0.42
CA GLU A 87 14.31 12.60 0.11
C GLU A 87 12.94 13.22 -0.18
N ASN A 88 12.01 12.45 -0.77
CA ASN A 88 10.75 12.98 -1.29
C ASN A 88 9.50 12.17 -0.88
N ASP A 89 9.62 11.25 0.07
CA ASP A 89 8.65 10.20 0.39
C ASP A 89 8.32 9.29 -0.81
N GLY A 90 7.54 8.24 -0.56
CA GLY A 90 6.98 7.36 -1.59
C GLY A 90 5.51 7.61 -1.88
N LEU A 91 5.07 7.29 -3.10
CA LEU A 91 3.66 7.10 -3.42
C LEU A 91 3.37 5.61 -3.56
N LEU A 92 2.51 5.08 -2.69
CA LEU A 92 2.03 3.71 -2.75
C LEU A 92 0.65 3.70 -3.37
N PHE A 93 0.53 3.04 -4.52
CA PHE A 93 -0.75 2.69 -5.12
C PHE A 93 -1.14 1.30 -4.64
N THR A 94 -2.33 1.20 -4.07
CA THR A 94 -2.92 -0.08 -3.66
C THR A 94 -4.18 -0.32 -4.47
N THR A 95 -4.14 -1.32 -5.35
CA THR A 95 -5.29 -1.79 -6.12
C THR A 95 -5.86 -3.03 -5.46
N LEU A 96 -7.08 -2.90 -4.97
CA LEU A 96 -7.83 -3.98 -4.35
C LEU A 96 -8.74 -4.61 -5.38
N GLN A 97 -8.59 -5.91 -5.53
CA GLN A 97 -9.34 -6.73 -6.47
C GLN A 97 -10.32 -7.56 -5.67
N THR A 98 -11.59 -7.45 -6.02
CA THR A 98 -12.70 -8.22 -5.45
C THR A 98 -13.53 -8.82 -6.58
N ASP A 99 -14.42 -9.75 -6.24
CA ASP A 99 -15.45 -10.28 -7.15
C ASP A 99 -16.41 -9.21 -7.69
N ARG A 100 -16.47 -8.05 -7.04
CA ARG A 100 -17.34 -6.92 -7.43
C ARG A 100 -16.64 -5.82 -8.21
N GLY A 101 -15.33 -5.93 -8.41
CA GLY A 101 -14.52 -4.96 -9.15
C GLY A 101 -13.25 -4.56 -8.42
N ASN A 102 -12.57 -3.58 -9.02
CA ASN A 102 -11.29 -3.07 -8.55
C ASN A 102 -11.42 -1.65 -8.00
N GLU A 103 -10.70 -1.37 -6.92
CA GLU A 103 -10.59 -0.03 -6.34
C GLU A 103 -9.11 0.30 -6.13
N THR A 104 -8.68 1.51 -6.50
CA THR A 104 -7.29 1.93 -6.32
C THR A 104 -7.22 3.13 -5.39
N VAL A 105 -6.35 3.02 -4.39
CA VAL A 105 -6.09 4.07 -3.42
C VAL A 105 -4.63 4.46 -3.49
N GLU A 106 -4.38 5.76 -3.55
CA GLU A 106 -3.05 6.35 -3.43
C GLU A 106 -2.78 6.71 -1.96
N THR A 107 -1.59 6.42 -1.47
CA THR A 107 -1.16 6.85 -0.14
C THR A 107 0.30 7.24 -0.14
N VAL A 108 0.61 8.36 0.53
CA VAL A 108 1.99 8.76 0.78
C VAL A 108 2.58 7.85 1.84
N VAL A 109 3.73 7.26 1.55
CA VAL A 109 4.50 6.44 2.51
C VAL A 109 5.63 7.31 3.06
N PRO A 110 5.50 7.82 4.30
CA PRO A 110 6.54 8.63 4.92
C PRO A 110 7.74 7.74 5.28
N VAL A 111 8.94 8.20 4.96
CA VAL A 111 10.20 7.48 5.18
C VAL A 111 11.00 8.23 6.25
N ASN A 112 10.53 8.19 7.50
CA ASN A 112 11.23 8.82 8.65
C ASN A 112 12.49 8.06 9.05
#